data_AF-A0A409XYP4-F1
#
_entry.id   AF-A0A409XYP4-F1
#
_cell.length_a   1.000
_cell.length_b   1.000
_cell.length_c   1.000
_cell.angle_alpha   90.00
_cell.angle_beta   90.00
_cell.angle_gamma   90.00
#
_symmetry.space_group_name_H-M   'P 1'
#
loop_
_entity.id
_entity.type
_entity.pdbx_description
1 polymer ?
#
loop_
_entity_poly.entity_id
_entity_poly.type
_entity_poly.pdbx_seq_one_letter_code
_entity_poly.pdbx_strand_id
1 'polypeptide(L)'
;MASISGASSCIAQQREDSTEGNGFKRILIKFYGMVLAILTLGFQSRYAARFSYTTSVDWSHVQRGQHYQFFETLAGYRQWEDVLDHMKPIWKATRTACALLLSLSIALLQINGLIDDPLARYFLILSCIFSGGGLTVSSIYVAMESKLANIKVRDKWISASRNPGSIASMDFWACLATPVSSVIWQVVSNIRSSDDGRNHLEAPELRCR
;
A
#
# COMPACT_ATOMS: atom_id res chain seq x y z
N MET A 1 -58.52 17.01 -17.82
CA MET A 1 -58.06 15.65 -17.46
C MET A 1 -56.80 15.33 -18.26
N ALA A 2 -55.63 15.74 -17.78
CA ALA A 2 -54.33 15.39 -18.35
C ALA A 2 -53.23 15.73 -17.33
N SER A 3 -52.97 14.86 -16.35
CA SER A 3 -51.77 14.97 -15.49
C SER A 3 -51.63 13.76 -14.54
N ILE A 4 -51.28 12.56 -15.05
CA ILE A 4 -50.86 11.43 -14.19
C ILE A 4 -49.70 10.62 -14.81
N SER A 5 -49.46 10.68 -16.14
CA SER A 5 -48.48 9.81 -16.80
C SER A 5 -46.99 10.12 -16.49
N GLY A 6 -46.66 11.25 -15.88
CA GLY A 6 -45.26 11.65 -15.65
C GLY A 6 -44.60 11.01 -14.42
N ALA A 7 -45.36 10.62 -13.40
CA ALA A 7 -44.78 10.18 -12.13
C ALA A 7 -44.18 8.76 -12.17
N SER A 8 -44.66 7.89 -13.08
CA SER A 8 -44.18 6.51 -13.18
C SER A 8 -42.78 6.41 -13.82
N SER A 9 -42.42 7.36 -14.68
CA SER A 9 -41.13 7.34 -15.39
C SER A 9 -39.96 7.73 -14.47
N CYS A 10 -40.17 8.65 -13.51
CA CYS A 10 -39.11 9.05 -12.59
C CYS A 10 -38.77 7.95 -11.56
N ILE A 11 -39.74 7.12 -11.15
CA ILE A 11 -39.51 6.04 -10.18
C ILE A 11 -38.72 4.88 -10.80
N ALA A 12 -38.89 4.62 -12.11
CA ALA A 12 -38.11 3.62 -12.82
C ALA A 12 -36.65 4.05 -13.00
N GLN A 13 -36.41 5.32 -13.36
CA GLN A 13 -35.06 5.87 -13.55
C GLN A 13 -34.25 5.86 -12.24
N GLN A 14 -34.89 6.19 -11.12
CA GLN A 14 -34.22 6.27 -9.82
C GLN A 14 -33.90 4.89 -9.21
N ARG A 15 -34.44 3.81 -9.80
CA ARG A 15 -34.18 2.43 -9.35
C ARG A 15 -32.97 1.81 -10.05
N GLU A 16 -32.65 2.21 -11.28
CA GLU A 16 -31.51 1.65 -12.02
C GLU A 16 -30.16 2.18 -11.47
N ASP A 17 -30.09 3.46 -11.07
CA ASP A 17 -28.91 4.08 -10.45
C ASP A 17 -28.47 3.41 -9.12
N SER A 18 -29.40 2.76 -8.41
CA SER A 18 -29.10 2.09 -7.13
C SER A 18 -28.44 0.71 -7.31
N THR A 19 -28.61 0.09 -8.48
CA THR A 19 -28.11 -1.26 -8.75
C THR A 19 -26.64 -1.28 -9.17
N GLU A 20 -26.17 -0.25 -9.89
CA GLU A 20 -24.78 -0.16 -10.36
C GLU A 20 -23.78 0.02 -9.21
N GLY A 21 -24.13 0.81 -8.18
CA GLY A 21 -23.26 1.08 -7.04
C GLY A 21 -22.91 -0.15 -6.19
N ASN A 22 -23.71 -1.22 -6.24
CA ASN A 22 -23.48 -2.44 -5.46
C ASN A 22 -22.49 -3.42 -6.12
N GLY A 23 -22.30 -3.34 -7.44
CA GLY A 23 -21.28 -4.10 -8.15
C GLY A 23 -19.89 -3.57 -7.82
N PHE A 24 -19.75 -2.25 -7.87
CA PHE A 24 -18.48 -1.57 -7.63
C PHE A 24 -17.93 -1.80 -6.22
N LYS A 25 -18.77 -1.64 -5.17
CA LYS A 25 -18.37 -1.92 -3.78
C LYS A 25 -17.86 -3.34 -3.59
N ARG A 26 -18.49 -4.32 -4.24
CA ARG A 26 -18.05 -5.73 -4.19
C ARG A 26 -16.70 -5.94 -4.86
N ILE A 27 -16.44 -5.29 -6.00
CA ILE A 27 -15.14 -5.35 -6.67
C ILE A 27 -14.06 -4.70 -5.79
N LEU A 28 -14.36 -3.56 -5.18
CA LEU A 28 -13.41 -2.83 -4.33
C LEU A 28 -13.05 -3.60 -3.06
N ILE A 29 -14.03 -4.24 -2.41
CA ILE A 29 -13.79 -5.10 -1.24
C ILE A 29 -12.94 -6.31 -1.62
N LYS A 30 -13.24 -6.97 -2.75
CA LYS A 30 -12.44 -8.12 -3.22
C LYS A 30 -11.02 -7.71 -3.59
N PHE A 31 -10.86 -6.57 -4.25
CA PHE A 31 -9.55 -6.05 -4.63
C PHE A 31 -8.74 -5.62 -3.41
N TYR A 32 -9.36 -4.93 -2.44
CA TYR A 32 -8.74 -4.59 -1.17
C TYR A 32 -8.31 -5.85 -0.41
N GLY A 33 -9.17 -6.86 -0.31
CA GLY A 33 -8.84 -8.15 0.28
C GLY A 33 -7.67 -8.85 -0.44
N MET A 34 -7.63 -8.80 -1.77
CA MET A 34 -6.55 -9.39 -2.57
C MET A 34 -5.23 -8.66 -2.38
N VAL A 35 -5.23 -7.33 -2.38
CA VAL A 35 -4.03 -6.52 -2.13
C VAL A 35 -3.57 -6.70 -0.68
N LEU A 36 -4.49 -6.69 0.28
CA LEU A 36 -4.16 -6.97 1.68
C LEU A 36 -3.55 -8.36 1.79
N ALA A 37 -4.11 -9.38 1.13
CA ALA A 37 -3.57 -10.74 1.11
C ALA A 37 -2.19 -10.81 0.43
N ILE A 38 -1.97 -10.12 -0.68
CA ILE A 38 -0.66 -10.08 -1.35
C ILE A 38 0.37 -9.36 -0.48
N LEU A 39 -0.02 -8.28 0.20
CA LEU A 39 0.84 -7.53 1.11
C LEU A 39 1.12 -8.30 2.42
N THR A 40 0.12 -8.98 2.98
CA THR A 40 0.27 -9.72 4.25
C THR A 40 0.88 -11.11 4.05
N LEU A 41 0.58 -11.82 2.97
CA LEU A 41 1.08 -13.18 2.72
C LEU A 41 2.29 -13.19 1.79
N GLY A 42 2.25 -12.44 0.69
CA GLY A 42 3.29 -12.46 -0.35
C GLY A 42 4.50 -11.58 -0.03
N PHE A 43 4.24 -10.36 0.46
CA PHE A 43 5.30 -9.43 0.82
C PHE A 43 6.01 -9.88 2.10
N GLN A 44 5.26 -10.30 3.13
CA GLN A 44 5.89 -10.84 4.34
C GLN A 44 6.71 -12.09 4.05
N SER A 45 6.23 -13.09 3.29
CA SER A 45 7.03 -14.31 3.11
C SER A 45 8.29 -14.05 2.28
N ARG A 46 8.22 -13.22 1.22
CA ARG A 46 9.38 -12.91 0.38
C ARG A 46 10.38 -11.98 1.07
N TYR A 47 9.91 -10.94 1.76
CA TYR A 47 10.80 -10.05 2.50
C TYR A 47 11.33 -10.73 3.75
N ALA A 48 10.51 -11.49 4.49
CA ALA A 48 11.03 -12.31 5.57
C ALA A 48 12.05 -13.31 5.05
N ALA A 49 11.81 -14.03 3.95
CA ALA A 49 12.84 -14.95 3.43
C ALA A 49 14.14 -14.24 3.02
N ARG A 50 14.07 -13.01 2.50
CA ARG A 50 15.23 -12.27 2.01
C ARG A 50 15.98 -11.50 3.11
N PHE A 51 15.26 -11.02 4.12
CA PHE A 51 15.77 -10.18 5.20
C PHE A 51 15.84 -10.90 6.55
N SER A 52 15.22 -12.08 6.68
CA SER A 52 15.38 -12.92 7.86
C SER A 52 16.78 -13.50 7.89
N TYR A 53 17.34 -13.48 9.08
CA TYR A 53 18.64 -14.02 9.41
C TYR A 53 18.63 -15.53 9.14
N THR A 54 19.11 -15.94 7.96
CA THR A 54 19.22 -17.35 7.60
C THR A 54 20.61 -17.83 8.00
N THR A 55 20.83 -18.11 9.28
CA THR A 55 21.99 -18.93 9.63
C THR A 55 21.70 -20.36 9.19
N SER A 56 22.24 -20.73 8.03
CA SER A 56 22.46 -22.13 7.66
C SER A 56 23.63 -22.67 8.50
N VAL A 57 23.46 -22.67 9.82
CA VAL A 57 24.37 -23.38 10.72
C VAL A 57 23.59 -24.60 11.16
N ASP A 58 24.04 -25.77 10.72
CA ASP A 58 23.47 -27.06 11.09
C ASP A 58 23.65 -27.26 12.60
N TRP A 59 22.57 -27.06 13.35
CA TRP A 59 22.55 -27.07 14.82
C TRP A 59 22.67 -28.48 15.42
N SER A 60 22.64 -29.52 14.58
CA SER A 60 22.57 -30.91 15.05
C SER A 60 23.84 -31.40 15.78
N HIS A 61 24.99 -30.72 15.62
CA HIS A 61 26.27 -31.24 16.11
C HIS A 61 27.07 -30.38 17.10
N VAL A 62 26.62 -29.17 17.48
CA VAL A 62 27.48 -28.23 18.22
C VAL A 62 26.99 -27.97 19.64
N GLN A 63 27.40 -28.86 20.55
CA GLN A 63 27.14 -28.78 21.99
C GLN A 63 28.36 -28.20 22.71
N ARG A 64 28.68 -26.90 22.55
CA ARG A 64 29.71 -26.24 23.39
C ARG A 64 29.64 -24.70 23.41
N GLY A 65 28.96 -24.15 24.42
CA GLY A 65 29.41 -22.92 25.09
C GLY A 65 28.78 -21.59 24.66
N GLN A 66 28.54 -20.73 25.66
CA GLN A 66 27.98 -19.38 25.56
C GLN A 66 28.67 -18.43 24.55
N HIS A 67 29.86 -18.77 24.05
CA HIS A 67 30.57 -18.01 23.03
C HIS A 67 29.79 -17.85 21.72
N TYR A 68 28.91 -18.80 21.36
CA TYR A 68 28.17 -18.75 20.09
C TYR A 68 27.09 -17.67 20.05
N GLN A 69 26.43 -17.40 21.18
CA GLN A 69 25.41 -16.34 21.23
C GLN A 69 26.00 -14.97 20.90
N PHE A 70 27.23 -14.70 21.37
CA PHE A 70 27.93 -13.45 21.08
C PHE A 70 28.25 -13.29 19.59
N PHE A 71 28.80 -14.32 18.94
CA PHE A 71 29.11 -14.27 17.50
C PHE A 71 27.85 -14.16 16.63
N GLU A 72 26.76 -14.83 17.01
CA GLU A 72 25.48 -14.72 16.31
C GLU A 72 24.88 -13.31 16.43
N THR A 73 24.97 -12.71 17.62
CA THR A 73 24.56 -11.31 17.81
C THR A 73 25.44 -10.38 16.96
N LEU A 74 26.76 -10.56 16.93
CA LEU A 74 27.67 -9.78 16.08
C LEU A 74 27.36 -9.89 14.59
N ALA A 75 27.07 -11.09 14.10
CA ALA A 75 26.70 -11.32 12.71
C ALA A 75 25.37 -10.62 12.36
N GLY A 76 24.36 -10.71 13.24
CA GLY A 76 23.10 -9.97 13.09
C GLY A 76 23.31 -8.46 13.10
N TYR A 77 24.27 -7.96 13.89
CA TYR A 77 24.59 -6.53 13.94
C TYR A 77 25.14 -6.00 12.63
N ARG A 78 26.04 -6.75 11.98
CA ARG A 78 26.61 -6.36 10.68
C ARG A 78 25.56 -6.47 9.57
N GLN A 79 24.75 -7.53 9.59
CA GLN A 79 23.68 -7.70 8.60
C GLN A 79 22.62 -6.59 8.67
N TRP A 80 22.30 -6.09 9.87
CA TRP A 80 21.36 -4.98 10.02
C TRP A 80 21.81 -3.71 9.29
N GLU A 81 23.10 -3.39 9.35
CA GLU A 81 23.66 -2.22 8.66
C GLU A 81 23.55 -2.39 7.14
N ASP A 82 23.89 -3.56 6.60
CA ASP A 82 23.71 -3.86 5.18
C ASP A 82 22.23 -3.74 4.74
N VAL A 83 21.30 -4.22 5.57
CA VAL A 83 19.85 -4.13 5.30
C VAL A 83 19.38 -2.67 5.33
N LEU A 84 19.82 -1.88 6.31
CA LEU A 84 19.49 -0.46 6.38
C LEU A 84 20.03 0.31 5.17
N ASP A 85 21.26 0.02 4.74
CA ASP A 85 21.86 0.65 3.57
C ASP A 85 21.10 0.32 2.28
N HIS A 86 20.51 -0.87 2.17
CA HIS A 86 19.62 -1.23 1.07
C HIS A 86 18.22 -0.61 1.17
N MET A 87 17.68 -0.45 2.37
CA MET A 87 16.33 0.12 2.55
C MET A 87 16.31 1.64 2.40
N LYS A 88 17.39 2.33 2.80
CA LYS A 88 17.51 3.79 2.68
C LYS A 88 17.24 4.35 1.27
N PRO A 89 17.83 3.83 0.18
CA PRO A 89 17.50 4.30 -1.17
C PRO A 89 16.06 3.98 -1.55
N ILE A 90 15.51 2.84 -1.12
CA ILE A 90 14.12 2.47 -1.37
C ILE A 90 13.18 3.48 -0.68
N TRP A 91 13.40 3.80 0.59
CA TRP A 91 12.59 4.79 1.31
C TRP A 91 12.68 6.18 0.71
N LYS A 92 13.87 6.60 0.25
CA LYS A 92 14.04 7.87 -0.49
C LYS A 92 13.25 7.86 -1.79
N ALA A 93 13.34 6.79 -2.58
CA ALA A 93 12.59 6.65 -3.82
C ALA A 93 11.08 6.65 -3.57
N THR A 94 10.62 5.90 -2.56
CA THR A 94 9.21 5.89 -2.12
C THR A 94 8.74 7.27 -1.69
N ARG A 95 9.54 8.01 -0.91
CA ARG A 95 9.22 9.38 -0.51
C ARG A 95 9.03 10.30 -1.72
N THR A 96 9.96 10.24 -2.68
CA THR A 96 9.86 11.02 -3.93
C THR A 96 8.62 10.62 -4.73
N ALA A 97 8.33 9.32 -4.85
CA ALA A 97 7.13 8.84 -5.54
C ALA A 97 5.84 9.35 -4.87
N CYS A 98 5.73 9.27 -3.54
CA CYS A 98 4.58 9.82 -2.81
C CYS A 98 4.46 11.34 -3.02
N ALA A 99 5.56 12.09 -2.99
CA ALA A 99 5.52 13.53 -3.24
C ALA A 99 4.99 13.85 -4.65
N LEU A 100 5.47 13.15 -5.68
CA LEU A 100 5.01 13.31 -7.06
C LEU A 100 3.53 12.94 -7.22
N LEU A 101 3.10 11.83 -6.62
CA LEU A 101 1.71 11.38 -6.66
C LEU A 101 0.77 12.35 -5.93
N LEU A 102 1.22 12.94 -4.81
CA LEU A 102 0.46 13.96 -4.10
C LEU A 102 0.31 15.21 -4.97
N SER A 103 1.40 15.70 -5.58
CA SER A 103 1.36 16.84 -6.51
C SER A 103 0.44 16.57 -7.71
N LEU A 104 0.49 15.36 -8.28
CA LEU A 104 -0.40 14.95 -9.37
C LEU A 104 -1.87 14.93 -8.93
N SER A 105 -2.15 14.37 -7.76
CA SER A 105 -3.52 14.31 -7.23
C SER A 105 -4.09 15.71 -6.97
N ILE A 106 -3.26 16.65 -6.50
CA ILE A 106 -3.65 18.06 -6.32
C ILE A 106 -3.89 18.73 -7.68
N ALA A 107 -3.04 18.50 -8.67
CA ALA A 107 -3.20 19.05 -10.01
C ALA A 107 -4.49 18.57 -10.69
N LEU A 108 -4.84 17.29 -10.56
CA LEU A 108 -6.09 16.73 -11.08
C LEU A 108 -7.32 17.34 -10.41
N LEU A 109 -7.22 17.70 -9.13
CA LEU A 109 -8.30 18.37 -8.39
C LEU A 109 -8.59 19.78 -8.90
N GLN A 110 -7.64 20.42 -9.61
CA GLN A 110 -7.81 21.76 -10.17
C GLN A 110 -8.52 21.78 -11.54
N ILE A 111 -8.70 20.62 -12.18
CA ILE A 111 -9.35 20.53 -13.49
C ILE A 111 -10.88 20.62 -13.29
N ASN A 112 -11.49 21.73 -13.74
CA ASN A 112 -12.89 22.11 -13.55
C ASN A 112 -13.96 21.19 -14.20
N GLY A 113 -13.66 19.93 -14.49
CA GLY A 113 -14.63 18.94 -14.99
C GLY A 113 -14.61 17.61 -14.22
N LEU A 114 -13.55 17.33 -13.45
CA LEU A 114 -13.48 16.10 -12.63
C LEU A 114 -14.25 16.22 -11.31
N ILE A 115 -14.60 17.45 -10.89
CA ILE A 115 -15.30 17.69 -9.62
C ILE A 115 -16.77 17.27 -9.69
N ASP A 116 -17.35 17.26 -10.89
CA ASP A 116 -18.76 16.96 -11.08
C ASP A 116 -19.06 15.47 -10.93
N ASP A 117 -18.07 14.59 -11.11
CA ASP A 117 -18.20 13.18 -10.78
C ASP A 117 -17.87 12.91 -9.29
N PRO A 118 -18.87 12.55 -8.46
CA PRO A 118 -18.65 12.26 -7.06
C PRO A 118 -17.67 11.09 -6.86
N LEU A 119 -17.64 10.09 -7.75
CA LEU A 119 -16.75 8.94 -7.62
C LEU A 119 -15.29 9.33 -7.85
N ALA A 120 -15.00 10.02 -8.96
CA ALA A 120 -13.66 10.55 -9.24
C ALA A 120 -13.13 11.40 -8.08
N ARG A 121 -13.98 12.24 -7.49
CA ARG A 121 -13.64 13.06 -6.32
C ARG A 121 -13.26 12.22 -5.10
N TYR A 122 -14.02 11.17 -4.76
CA TYR A 122 -13.67 10.28 -3.65
C TYR A 122 -12.33 9.59 -3.87
N PHE A 123 -12.05 9.13 -5.09
CA PHE A 123 -10.77 8.50 -5.43
C PHE A 123 -9.59 9.47 -5.30
N LEU A 124 -9.74 10.70 -5.79
CA LEU A 124 -8.72 11.74 -5.66
C LEU A 124 -8.43 12.06 -4.19
N ILE A 125 -9.46 12.21 -3.36
CA ILE A 125 -9.29 12.49 -1.93
C ILE A 125 -8.59 11.32 -1.22
N LEU A 126 -8.99 10.08 -1.51
CA LEU A 126 -8.33 8.89 -0.94
C LEU A 126 -6.86 8.79 -1.38
N SER A 127 -6.57 9.06 -2.66
CA SER A 127 -5.21 9.12 -3.18
C SER A 127 -4.38 10.17 -2.43
N CYS A 128 -4.92 11.38 -2.21
CA CYS A 128 -4.27 12.43 -1.44
C CYS A 128 -3.99 12.02 0.02
N ILE A 129 -5.00 11.50 0.73
CA ILE A 129 -4.84 11.07 2.14
C ILE A 129 -3.75 10.00 2.24
N PHE A 130 -3.80 9.04 1.33
CA PHE A 130 -2.89 7.91 1.37
C PHE A 130 -1.47 8.29 0.96
N SER A 131 -1.32 9.19 -0.03
CA SER A 131 -0.03 9.77 -0.39
C SER A 131 0.56 10.62 0.74
N GLY A 132 -0.28 11.43 1.40
CA GLY A 132 0.13 12.18 2.59
C GLY A 132 0.57 11.27 3.73
N GLY A 133 -0.16 10.17 3.96
CA GLY A 133 0.21 9.14 4.93
C GLY A 133 1.55 8.49 4.62
N GLY A 134 1.75 8.03 3.37
CA GLY A 134 3.02 7.44 2.92
C GLY A 134 4.19 8.43 2.99
N LEU A 135 3.96 9.70 2.67
CA LEU A 135 4.96 10.76 2.78
C LEU A 135 5.34 11.04 4.24
N THR A 136 4.35 11.05 5.14
CA THR A 136 4.57 11.26 6.58
C THR A 136 5.37 10.11 7.18
N VAL A 137 4.94 8.87 6.91
CA VAL A 137 5.63 7.66 7.39
C VAL A 137 7.06 7.59 6.85
N SER A 138 7.26 7.76 5.54
CA SER A 138 8.61 7.75 4.95
C SER A 138 9.50 8.88 5.48
N SER A 139 8.94 10.07 5.74
CA SER A 139 9.67 11.18 6.35
C SER A 139 10.08 10.88 7.79
N ILE A 140 9.21 10.24 8.58
CA ILE A 140 9.54 9.77 9.93
C ILE A 140 10.67 8.76 9.87
N TYR A 141 10.64 7.80 8.93
CA TYR A 141 11.71 6.81 8.78
C TYR A 141 13.06 7.43 8.44
N VAL A 142 13.08 8.37 7.49
CA VAL A 142 14.32 9.09 7.15
C VAL A 142 14.81 9.93 8.34
N ALA A 143 13.91 10.57 9.09
CA ALA A 143 14.27 11.32 10.30
C ALA A 143 14.74 10.40 11.44
N MET A 144 14.23 9.17 11.49
CA MET A 144 14.61 8.15 12.46
C MET A 144 15.90 7.41 12.09
N GLU A 145 16.55 7.72 10.96
CA GLU A 145 17.76 7.03 10.51
C GLU A 145 18.83 6.95 11.63
N SER A 146 19.07 8.06 12.32
CA SER A 146 20.00 8.09 13.47
C SER A 146 19.51 7.28 14.68
N LYS A 147 18.20 7.11 14.84
CA LYS A 147 17.58 6.28 15.89
C LYS A 147 17.52 4.81 15.53
N LEU A 148 17.45 4.46 14.23
CA LEU A 148 17.53 3.09 13.72
C LEU A 148 18.93 2.49 13.89
N ALA A 149 19.96 3.36 13.95
CA ALA A 149 21.31 2.96 14.37
C ALA A 149 21.40 2.61 15.87
N ASN A 150 20.38 2.92 16.69
CA ASN A 150 20.38 2.62 18.11
C ASN A 150 20.30 1.12 18.37
N ILE A 151 21.17 0.64 19.27
CA ILE A 151 21.24 -0.73 19.78
C ILE A 151 19.85 -1.28 20.15
N LYS A 152 18.98 -0.47 20.79
CA LYS A 152 17.64 -0.92 21.19
C LYS A 152 16.71 -1.27 20.03
N VAL A 153 16.78 -0.53 18.94
CA VAL A 153 15.95 -0.79 17.73
C VAL A 153 16.49 -2.02 17.01
N ARG A 154 17.82 -2.14 16.97
CA ARG A 154 18.54 -3.28 16.42
C ARG A 154 18.20 -4.58 17.17
N ASP A 155 18.20 -4.57 18.51
CA ASP A 155 17.82 -5.73 19.31
C ASP A 155 16.36 -6.14 19.10
N LYS A 156 15.45 -5.16 18.95
CA LYS A 156 14.06 -5.44 18.56
C LYS A 156 13.96 -6.09 17.19
N TRP A 157 14.75 -5.63 16.22
CA TRP A 157 14.80 -6.23 14.90
C TRP A 157 15.33 -7.67 14.93
N ILE A 158 16.40 -7.94 15.68
CA ILE A 158 16.94 -9.31 15.86
C ILE A 158 15.88 -10.20 16.51
N SER A 159 15.22 -9.71 17.56
CA SER A 159 14.14 -10.44 18.24
C SER A 159 12.94 -10.73 17.33
N ALA A 160 12.54 -9.76 16.50
CA ALA A 160 11.47 -9.92 15.52
C ALA A 160 11.85 -10.93 14.43
N SER A 161 13.08 -10.87 13.94
CA SER A 161 13.58 -11.75 12.87
C SER A 161 13.67 -13.22 13.32
N ARG A 162 14.01 -13.47 14.59
CA ARG A 162 14.06 -14.83 15.16
C ARG A 162 12.67 -15.46 15.31
N ASN A 163 11.65 -14.66 15.60
CA ASN A 163 10.28 -15.13 15.85
C ASN A 163 9.28 -14.44 14.90
N PRO A 164 9.26 -14.82 13.60
CA PRO A 164 8.42 -14.16 12.60
C PRO A 164 6.93 -14.25 12.92
N GLY A 165 6.49 -15.28 13.65
CA GLY A 165 5.09 -15.44 14.07
C GLY A 165 4.67 -14.59 15.27
N SER A 166 5.60 -13.87 15.92
CA SER A 166 5.24 -13.00 17.05
C SER A 166 4.53 -11.72 16.59
N ILE A 167 3.55 -11.26 17.36
CA ILE A 167 2.81 -10.01 17.07
C ILE A 167 3.78 -8.82 16.93
N ALA A 168 4.79 -8.74 17.79
CA ALA A 168 5.82 -7.69 17.74
C ALA A 168 6.64 -7.72 16.43
N SER A 169 6.89 -8.92 15.88
CA SER A 169 7.54 -9.05 14.57
C SER A 169 6.61 -8.57 13.46
N MET A 170 5.35 -8.98 13.47
CA MET A 170 4.38 -8.55 12.47
C MET A 170 4.23 -7.03 12.45
N ASP A 171 4.15 -6.38 13.61
CA ASP A 171 4.09 -4.93 13.74
C ASP A 171 5.34 -4.25 13.15
N PHE A 172 6.52 -4.79 13.44
CA PHE A 172 7.77 -4.26 12.89
C PHE A 172 7.78 -4.33 11.34
N TRP A 173 7.48 -5.50 10.78
CA TRP A 173 7.48 -5.69 9.32
C TRP A 173 6.35 -4.92 8.63
N ALA A 174 5.18 -4.80 9.28
CA ALA A 174 4.08 -4.00 8.79
C ALA A 174 4.47 -2.51 8.73
N CYS A 175 5.11 -2.00 9.78
CA CYS A 175 5.62 -0.63 9.80
C CYS A 175 6.62 -0.40 8.67
N LEU A 176 7.47 -1.39 8.36
CA LEU A 176 8.49 -1.32 7.31
C LEU A 176 7.89 -1.37 5.89
N ALA A 177 6.85 -2.19 5.70
CA ALA A 177 6.21 -2.42 4.40
C ALA A 177 5.16 -1.34 4.05
N THR A 178 4.59 -0.67 5.04
CA THR A 178 3.57 0.40 4.88
C THR A 178 3.90 1.44 3.79
N PRO A 179 5.10 2.03 3.73
CA PRO A 179 5.39 3.02 2.68
C PRO A 179 5.39 2.40 1.27
N VAL A 180 5.85 1.16 1.12
CA VAL A 180 5.90 0.48 -0.19
C VAL A 180 4.50 0.05 -0.64
N SER A 181 3.70 -0.51 0.26
CA SER A 181 2.30 -0.83 -0.03
C SER A 181 1.52 0.42 -0.44
N SER A 182 1.90 1.58 0.12
CA SER A 182 1.27 2.83 -0.21
C SER A 182 1.50 3.31 -1.65
N VAL A 183 2.72 3.15 -2.16
CA VAL A 183 2.99 3.49 -3.57
C VAL A 183 2.28 2.54 -4.52
N ILE A 184 2.32 1.24 -4.23
CA ILE A 184 1.71 0.21 -5.09
C ILE A 184 0.22 0.48 -5.28
N TRP A 185 -0.49 0.77 -4.19
CA TRP A 185 -1.93 1.01 -4.27
C TRP A 185 -2.28 2.26 -5.07
N GLN A 186 -1.48 3.34 -4.97
CA GLN A 186 -1.70 4.54 -5.79
C GLN A 186 -1.46 4.30 -7.28
N VAL A 187 -0.44 3.52 -7.63
CA VAL A 187 -0.20 3.17 -9.05
C VAL A 187 -1.40 2.42 -9.60
N VAL A 188 -1.95 1.46 -8.85
CA VAL A 188 -3.10 0.68 -9.31
C VAL A 188 -4.36 1.52 -9.40
N SER A 189 -4.62 2.43 -8.45
CA SER A 189 -5.81 3.30 -8.52
C SER A 189 -5.76 4.25 -9.71
N ASN A 190 -4.58 4.81 -10.02
CA ASN A 190 -4.42 5.71 -11.17
C ASN A 190 -4.57 4.97 -12.51
N ILE A 191 -3.99 3.77 -12.65
CA ILE A 191 -4.14 2.95 -13.87
C ILE A 191 -5.62 2.63 -14.12
N ARG A 192 -6.36 2.27 -13.08
CA ARG A 192 -7.79 1.94 -13.20
C ARG A 192 -8.63 3.15 -13.61
N SER A 193 -8.34 4.33 -13.06
CA SER A 193 -9.06 5.56 -13.43
C SER A 193 -8.87 5.94 -14.91
N SER A 194 -7.74 5.56 -15.52
CA SER A 194 -7.48 5.85 -16.93
C SER A 194 -8.26 4.96 -17.90
N ASP A 195 -8.68 3.77 -17.47
CA ASP A 195 -9.36 2.80 -18.34
C ASP A 195 -10.86 3.12 -18.47
N ASP A 196 -11.46 3.62 -17.39
CA ASP A 196 -12.89 3.97 -17.35
C ASP A 196 -13.23 5.18 -18.25
N GLY A 197 -12.32 6.15 -18.31
CA GLY A 197 -12.49 7.33 -19.18
C GLY A 197 -12.46 7.02 -20.68
N ARG A 198 -11.88 5.87 -21.09
CA ARG A 198 -11.80 5.50 -22.51
C ARG A 198 -13.11 4.88 -23.03
N ASN A 199 -13.84 4.17 -22.18
CA ASN A 199 -15.06 3.46 -22.58
C ASN A 199 -16.27 4.40 -22.74
N HIS A 200 -16.27 5.57 -22.11
CA HIS A 200 -17.36 6.55 -22.25
C HIS A 200 -17.29 7.40 -23.53
N LEU A 201 -16.14 7.46 -24.20
CA LEU A 201 -15.96 8.21 -25.46
C LEU A 201 -16.30 7.39 -26.71
N GLU A 202 -16.53 6.08 -26.58
CA GLU A 202 -16.96 5.21 -27.68
C GLU A 202 -18.44 4.80 -27.55
N ALA A 203 -19.32 5.68 -27.04
CA ALA A 203 -20.74 5.50 -27.30
C ALA A 203 -21.01 5.88 -28.76
N PRO A 204 -21.31 4.92 -29.66
CA PRO A 204 -21.58 5.23 -31.05
C PRO A 204 -22.88 6.05 -31.11
N GLU A 205 -22.79 7.27 -31.63
CA GLU A 205 -23.95 7.96 -32.18
C GLU A 205 -24.56 7.05 -33.25
N LEU A 206 -25.54 6.24 -32.85
CA LEU A 206 -26.45 5.57 -33.73
C LEU A 206 -27.35 6.63 -34.37
N ARG A 207 -26.77 7.25 -35.40
CA ARG A 207 -27.32 7.43 -36.74
C ARG A 207 -28.80 6.98 -36.85
N CYS A 208 -29.71 7.83 -36.42
CA CYS A 208 -31.08 7.82 -36.94
C CYS A 208 -31.01 8.39 -38.36
N ARG A 209 -31.24 7.52 -39.35
CA ARG A 209 -31.56 7.90 -40.72
C ARG A 209 -32.86 7.23 -41.11
#